data_AF-A0A540VRR4-F1
#
_entry.id   AF-A0A540VRR4-F1
#
_cell.length_a   1.000
_cell.length_b   1.000
_cell.length_c   1.000
_cell.angle_alpha   90.00
_cell.angle_beta   90.00
_cell.angle_gamma   90.00
#
_symmetry.space_group_name_H-M   'P 1'
#
loop_
_entity.id
_entity.type
_entity.pdbx_description
1 polymer ?
#
loop_
_entity_poly.entity_id
_entity_poly.type
_entity_poly.pdbx_seq_one_letter_code
_entity_poly.pdbx_strand_id
1 'polypeptide(L)'
;MNLERTPLLTDLYELTMLQTYYEHDMTGDAVFELFMRRTPRRGFFVAAGLQQALEWLEQLQFKPHELDWMRRCGFFSDAFVQRMADFRFTGHVSALPEGTVFFAEEPLVQIVAPLPEAQFIESRLMNILHYQTLIASKAARCQIAARDLPVIDFGMRRAHGGEAGTWAARACYIAGFSATATCLASARYDIP
;
A
#
# COMPACT_ATOMS: atom_id res chain seq x y z
N MET A 1 -2.04 -7.12 17.02
CA MET A 1 -2.27 -6.11 15.96
C MET A 1 -2.40 -6.83 14.62
N ASN A 2 -3.31 -6.39 13.75
CA ASN A 2 -3.44 -6.93 12.39
C ASN A 2 -2.61 -6.06 11.44
N LEU A 3 -1.62 -6.64 10.75
CA LEU A 3 -0.71 -5.94 9.82
C LEU A 3 -1.47 -5.25 8.68
N GLU A 4 -2.56 -5.85 8.21
CA GLU A 4 -3.36 -5.32 7.11
C GLU A 4 -4.16 -4.08 7.51
N ARG A 5 -4.23 -3.72 8.80
CA ARG A 5 -5.16 -2.66 9.29
C ARG A 5 -4.56 -1.70 10.31
N THR A 6 -3.46 -2.05 10.98
CA THR A 6 -2.96 -1.24 12.08
C THR A 6 -2.28 0.03 11.58
N PRO A 7 -2.61 1.22 12.12
CA PRO A 7 -1.91 2.47 11.80
C PRO A 7 -0.45 2.49 12.29
N LEU A 8 -0.07 1.58 13.20
CA LEU A 8 1.30 1.47 13.70
C LEU A 8 2.25 0.77 12.72
N LEU A 9 1.76 0.28 11.58
CA LEU A 9 2.61 -0.17 10.48
C LEU A 9 3.07 1.05 9.66
N THR A 10 3.85 1.88 10.33
CA THR A 10 4.39 3.16 9.86
C THR A 10 5.72 3.40 10.56
N ASP A 11 6.51 4.33 10.05
CA ASP A 11 7.75 4.73 10.70
C ASP A 11 7.49 5.78 11.79
N LEU A 12 8.32 5.79 12.84
CA LEU A 12 8.17 6.73 13.96
C LEU A 12 8.16 8.19 13.49
N TYR A 13 8.94 8.51 12.46
CA TYR A 13 9.04 9.88 11.97
C TYR A 13 7.70 10.41 11.42
N GLU A 14 6.88 9.55 10.82
CA GLU A 14 5.55 9.92 10.32
C GLU A 14 4.67 10.45 11.44
N LEU A 15 4.65 9.76 12.58
CA LEU A 15 3.89 10.18 13.77
C LEU A 15 4.46 11.45 14.41
N THR A 16 5.79 11.62 14.43
CA THR A 16 6.40 12.85 14.97
C THR A 16 6.17 14.08 14.08
N MET A 17 6.20 13.91 12.75
CA MET A 17 5.82 14.98 11.81
C MET A 17 4.33 15.29 11.95
N LEU A 18 3.49 14.26 12.08
CA LEU A 18 2.06 14.41 12.25
C LEU A 18 1.72 15.25 13.50
N GLN A 19 2.36 14.96 14.63
CA GLN A 19 2.23 15.80 15.84
C GLN A 19 2.66 17.24 15.57
N THR A 20 3.81 17.43 14.91
CA THR A 20 4.34 18.76 14.58
C THR A 20 3.35 19.57 13.74
N TYR A 21 2.73 18.96 12.73
CA TYR A 21 1.72 19.63 11.92
C TYR A 21 0.51 20.08 12.73
N TYR A 22 0.04 19.23 13.66
CA TYR A 22 -1.07 19.58 14.53
C TYR A 22 -0.73 20.65 15.58
N GLU A 23 0.50 20.70 16.07
CA GLU A 23 0.97 21.71 17.02
C GLU A 23 1.17 23.08 16.37
N HIS A 24 1.43 23.11 15.06
CA HIS A 24 1.60 24.33 14.27
C HIS A 24 0.41 24.65 13.35
N ASP A 25 -0.74 24.02 13.56
CA ASP A 25 -1.98 24.20 12.77
C ASP A 25 -1.80 24.04 11.24
N MET A 26 -0.84 23.22 10.82
CA MET A 26 -0.55 22.92 9.41
C MET A 26 -1.52 21.86 8.87
N THR A 27 -2.78 22.26 8.69
CA THR A 27 -3.90 21.35 8.34
C THR A 27 -4.49 21.60 6.95
N GLY A 28 -3.89 22.49 6.15
CA GLY A 28 -4.33 22.77 4.78
C GLY A 28 -4.15 21.57 3.85
N ASP A 29 -4.85 21.61 2.72
CA ASP A 29 -4.77 20.55 1.71
C ASP A 29 -3.37 20.45 1.08
N ALA A 30 -2.93 19.22 0.85
CA ALA A 30 -1.71 18.88 0.15
C ALA A 30 -1.99 17.86 -0.97
N VAL A 31 -1.14 17.88 -1.99
CA VAL A 31 -1.19 16.94 -3.12
C VAL A 31 0.07 16.10 -3.12
N PHE A 32 -0.10 14.78 -3.09
CA PHE A 32 0.99 13.81 -3.15
C PHE A 32 0.79 12.88 -4.36
N GLU A 33 1.87 12.54 -5.04
CA GLU A 33 1.85 11.62 -6.18
C GLU A 33 2.85 10.49 -5.97
N LEU A 34 2.38 9.26 -6.13
CA LEU A 34 3.23 8.07 -6.17
C LEU A 34 3.51 7.72 -7.63
N PHE A 35 4.79 7.68 -8.00
CA PHE A 35 5.24 7.27 -9.33
C PHE A 35 6.50 6.42 -9.25
N MET A 36 6.78 5.67 -10.32
CA MET A 36 8.01 4.88 -10.42
C MET A 36 9.11 5.70 -11.08
N ARG A 37 10.32 5.69 -10.51
CA ARG A 37 11.48 6.33 -11.16
C ARG A 37 12.01 5.49 -12.31
N ARG A 38 12.72 6.13 -13.24
CA ARG A 38 13.36 5.44 -14.38
C ARG A 38 14.32 4.36 -13.89
N THR A 39 14.31 3.22 -14.57
CA THR A 39 15.23 2.10 -14.30
C THR A 39 15.74 1.51 -15.61
N PRO A 40 17.05 1.21 -15.74
CA PRO A 40 17.62 0.71 -17.00
C PRO A 40 17.04 -0.62 -17.48
N ARG A 41 16.48 -1.42 -16.56
CA ARG A 41 16.11 -2.83 -16.82
C ARG A 41 14.61 -3.06 -17.01
N ARG A 42 13.75 -2.04 -16.84
CA ARG A 42 12.29 -2.17 -16.99
C ARG A 42 11.75 -1.05 -17.87
N GLY A 43 11.17 -1.43 -19.00
CA GLY A 43 10.57 -0.48 -19.95
C GLY A 43 9.12 -0.13 -19.63
N PHE A 44 8.46 -0.84 -18.71
CA PHE A 44 7.09 -0.59 -18.30
C PHE A 44 6.84 -1.12 -16.89
N PHE A 45 5.73 -0.68 -16.31
CA PHE A 45 5.16 -1.18 -15.07
C PHE A 45 3.69 -1.56 -15.28
N VAL A 46 3.15 -2.40 -14.39
CA VAL A 46 1.74 -2.79 -14.37
C VAL A 46 1.15 -2.35 -13.04
N ALA A 47 0.13 -1.49 -13.09
CA ALA A 47 -0.55 -0.96 -11.91
C ALA A 47 -1.18 -2.11 -11.11
N ALA A 48 -0.82 -2.23 -9.83
CA ALA A 48 -1.38 -3.21 -8.91
C ALA A 48 -1.26 -2.76 -7.45
N GLY A 49 -2.19 -3.22 -6.63
CA GLY A 49 -2.31 -2.97 -5.19
C GLY A 49 -3.36 -1.94 -4.79
N LEU A 50 -4.13 -1.39 -5.74
CA LEU A 50 -5.13 -0.36 -5.46
C LEU A 50 -6.24 -0.87 -4.52
N GLN A 51 -6.72 -2.10 -4.72
CA GLN A 51 -7.73 -2.69 -3.84
C GLN A 51 -7.28 -2.69 -2.38
N GLN A 52 -6.09 -3.21 -2.07
CA GLN A 52 -5.58 -3.28 -0.69
C GLN A 52 -5.29 -1.89 -0.11
N ALA A 53 -4.85 -0.95 -0.95
CA ALA A 53 -4.64 0.43 -0.54
C ALA A 53 -5.95 1.09 -0.08
N LEU A 54 -7.02 0.96 -0.88
CA LEU A 54 -8.33 1.52 -0.55
C LEU A 54 -8.95 0.83 0.69
N GLU A 55 -8.89 -0.51 0.76
CA GLU A 55 -9.38 -1.26 1.92
C GLU A 55 -8.68 -0.83 3.22
N TRP A 56 -7.38 -0.51 3.17
CA TRP A 56 -6.64 0.00 4.32
C TRP A 56 -7.04 1.43 4.68
N LEU A 57 -7.18 2.33 3.70
CA LEU A 57 -7.60 3.71 3.92
C LEU A 57 -9.01 3.80 4.52
N GLU A 58 -9.96 3.02 4.00
CA GLU A 58 -11.35 2.97 4.48
C GLU A 58 -11.46 2.46 5.93
N GLN A 59 -10.51 1.62 6.36
CA GLN A 59 -10.48 1.03 7.69
C GLN A 59 -9.50 1.72 8.64
N LEU A 60 -8.85 2.80 8.18
CA LEU A 60 -7.79 3.47 8.91
C LEU A 60 -8.33 4.15 10.17
N GLN A 61 -8.00 3.58 11.32
CA GLN A 61 -8.40 4.10 12.61
C GLN A 61 -7.42 3.61 13.69
N PHE A 62 -7.01 4.52 14.59
CA PHE A 62 -6.32 4.16 15.82
C PHE A 62 -7.32 3.56 16.82
N LYS A 63 -7.08 2.32 17.24
CA LYS A 63 -7.90 1.63 18.25
C LYS A 63 -7.23 1.80 19.62
N PRO A 64 -7.92 1.43 20.73
CA PRO A 64 -7.40 1.67 22.08
C PRO A 64 -5.97 1.17 22.30
N HIS A 65 -5.63 -0.01 21.78
CA HIS A 65 -4.30 -0.57 21.93
C HIS A 65 -3.19 0.18 21.16
N GLU A 66 -3.47 0.80 20.01
CA GLU A 66 -2.51 1.68 19.34
C GLU A 66 -2.32 2.98 20.14
N LEU A 67 -3.40 3.58 20.63
CA LEU A 67 -3.34 4.80 21.46
C LEU A 67 -2.57 4.55 22.77
N ASP A 68 -2.78 3.40 23.41
CA ASP A 68 -2.04 3.01 24.62
C ASP A 68 -0.54 2.82 24.35
N TRP A 69 -0.17 2.35 23.16
CA TRP A 69 1.25 2.33 22.78
C TRP A 69 1.79 3.76 22.63
N MET A 70 1.04 4.66 21.98
CA MET A 70 1.47 6.06 21.81
C MET A 70 1.66 6.78 23.15
N ARG A 71 0.80 6.55 24.16
CA ARG A 71 1.00 7.11 25.51
C ARG A 71 2.25 6.58 26.19
N ARG A 72 2.55 5.28 26.01
CA ARG A 72 3.65 4.60 26.72
C ARG A 72 5.01 4.80 26.07
N CYS A 73 5.08 5.12 24.79
CA CYS A 73 6.36 5.27 24.10
C CYS A 73 7.14 6.52 24.53
N GLY A 74 6.49 7.49 25.18
CA GLY A 74 7.13 8.67 25.75
C GLY A 74 7.47 9.79 24.77
N PHE A 75 7.04 9.67 23.50
CA PHE A 75 7.33 10.66 22.45
C PHE A 75 6.17 11.64 22.18
N PHE A 76 4.95 11.31 22.59
CA PHE A 76 3.74 11.98 22.14
C PHE A 76 3.01 12.70 23.28
N SER A 77 2.49 13.90 22.99
CA SER A 77 1.68 14.65 23.96
C SER A 77 0.29 14.01 24.13
N ASP A 78 -0.30 14.12 25.32
CA ASP A 78 -1.64 13.59 25.57
C ASP A 78 -2.71 14.20 24.63
N ALA A 79 -2.55 15.49 24.30
CA ALA A 79 -3.42 16.18 23.35
C ALA A 79 -3.33 15.58 21.94
N PHE A 80 -2.13 15.26 21.46
CA PHE A 80 -1.94 14.60 20.17
C PHE A 80 -2.54 13.19 20.18
N VAL A 81 -2.28 12.40 21.24
CA VAL A 81 -2.85 11.04 21.35
C VAL A 81 -4.39 11.09 21.37
N GLN A 82 -4.99 12.06 22.08
CA GLN A 82 -6.43 12.23 22.08
C GLN A 82 -6.98 12.55 20.68
N ARG A 83 -6.29 13.41 19.92
CA ARG A 83 -6.65 13.74 18.53
C ARG A 83 -6.59 12.51 17.61
N MET A 84 -5.64 11.59 17.84
CA MET A 84 -5.51 10.36 17.03
C MET A 84 -6.67 9.38 17.20
N ALA A 85 -7.44 9.44 18.30
CA ALA A 85 -8.61 8.59 18.48
C ALA A 85 -9.68 8.81 17.39
N ASP A 86 -9.81 10.06 16.94
CA ASP A 86 -10.79 10.48 15.94
C ASP A 86 -10.21 10.54 14.52
N PHE A 87 -8.90 10.26 14.36
CA PHE A 87 -8.24 10.31 13.06
C PHE A 87 -8.87 9.34 12.06
N ARG A 88 -9.27 9.85 10.90
CA ARG A 88 -9.75 9.11 9.73
C ARG A 88 -9.14 9.72 8.48
N PHE A 89 -8.98 8.91 7.44
CA PHE A 89 -8.68 9.44 6.13
C PHE A 89 -9.95 10.01 5.49
N THR A 90 -9.89 11.26 5.03
CA THR A 90 -11.01 12.00 4.44
C THR A 90 -10.71 12.52 3.03
N GLY A 91 -9.49 12.29 2.56
CA GLY A 91 -9.01 12.77 1.26
C GLY A 91 -9.58 12.05 0.05
N HIS A 92 -9.19 12.55 -1.12
CA HIS A 92 -9.51 12.02 -2.43
C HIS A 92 -8.34 11.24 -3.01
N VAL A 93 -8.65 10.10 -3.65
CA VAL A 93 -7.68 9.22 -4.31
C VAL A 93 -8.02 9.13 -5.79
N SER A 94 -7.09 9.53 -6.65
CA SER A 94 -7.15 9.31 -8.10
C SER A 94 -6.07 8.32 -8.49
N ALA A 95 -6.41 7.27 -9.23
CA ALA A 95 -5.48 6.17 -9.51
C ALA A 95 -5.68 5.56 -10.89
N LEU A 96 -4.61 4.98 -11.45
CA LEU A 96 -4.74 4.11 -12.61
C LEU A 96 -5.51 2.83 -12.24
N PRO A 97 -6.41 2.32 -13.08
CA PRO A 97 -7.04 1.02 -12.88
C PRO A 97 -6.00 -0.10 -12.80
N GLU A 98 -6.20 -1.10 -11.93
CA GLU A 98 -5.29 -2.25 -11.85
C GLU A 98 -5.21 -3.01 -13.18
N GLY A 99 -4.01 -3.48 -13.52
CA GLY A 99 -3.70 -4.09 -14.82
C GLY A 99 -3.28 -3.09 -15.90
N THR A 100 -3.43 -1.79 -15.67
CA THR A 100 -2.97 -0.75 -16.60
C THR A 100 -1.45 -0.76 -16.72
N VAL A 101 -0.94 -0.74 -17.95
CA VAL A 101 0.48 -0.55 -18.24
C VAL A 101 0.80 0.95 -18.16
N PHE A 102 1.84 1.31 -17.40
CA PHE A 102 2.29 2.69 -17.23
C PHE A 102 3.82 2.80 -17.22
N PHE A 103 4.34 4.01 -17.34
CA PHE A 103 5.77 4.28 -17.48
C PHE A 103 6.36 5.01 -16.28
N ALA A 104 7.68 5.13 -16.27
CA ALA A 104 8.38 5.88 -15.24
C ALA A 104 7.99 7.37 -15.31
N GLU A 105 7.97 8.02 -14.16
CA GLU A 105 7.63 9.45 -14.00
C GLU A 105 6.17 9.79 -14.35
N GLU A 106 5.31 8.79 -14.49
CA GLU A 106 3.85 8.93 -14.57
C GLU A 106 3.20 8.59 -13.22
N PRO A 107 2.23 9.37 -12.74
CA PRO A 107 1.56 9.10 -11.47
C PRO A 107 0.73 7.82 -11.55
N LEU A 108 1.01 6.88 -10.65
CA LEU A 108 0.20 5.69 -10.41
C LEU A 108 -1.02 6.03 -9.55
N VAL A 109 -0.80 6.83 -8.51
CA VAL A 109 -1.83 7.34 -7.59
C VAL A 109 -1.51 8.79 -7.26
N GLN A 110 -2.55 9.62 -7.21
CA GLN A 110 -2.56 10.97 -6.67
C GLN A 110 -3.50 11.02 -5.46
N ILE A 111 -3.02 11.64 -4.38
CA ILE A 111 -3.76 11.89 -3.14
C ILE A 111 -3.94 13.39 -2.97
N VAL A 112 -5.17 13.82 -2.67
CA VAL A 112 -5.49 15.18 -2.24
C VAL A 112 -6.19 15.10 -0.88
N ALA A 113 -5.54 15.56 0.18
CA ALA A 113 -6.07 15.49 1.55
C ALA A 113 -5.44 16.57 2.44
N PRO A 114 -5.98 16.83 3.65
CA PRO A 114 -5.26 17.61 4.65
C PRO A 114 -3.84 17.09 4.84
N LEU A 115 -2.85 17.98 4.91
CA LEU A 115 -1.42 17.63 5.01
C LEU A 115 -1.12 16.54 6.06
N PRO A 116 -1.67 16.60 7.29
CA PRO A 116 -1.51 15.53 8.29
C PRO A 116 -1.93 14.14 7.76
N GLU A 117 -3.06 14.06 7.07
CA GLU A 117 -3.59 12.82 6.54
C GLU A 117 -2.78 12.31 5.34
N ALA A 118 -2.48 13.21 4.39
CA ALA A 118 -1.72 12.88 3.18
C ALA A 118 -0.31 12.37 3.51
N GLN A 119 0.36 13.00 4.49
CA GLN A 119 1.68 12.57 4.93
C GLN A 119 1.63 11.21 5.64
N PHE A 120 0.72 11.05 6.61
CA PHE A 120 0.69 9.86 7.46
C PHE A 120 0.51 8.55 6.69
N ILE A 121 -0.27 8.59 5.60
CA ILE A 121 -0.56 7.40 4.79
C ILE A 121 0.56 7.02 3.81
N GLU A 122 1.55 7.89 3.61
CA GLU A 122 2.60 7.75 2.59
C GLU A 122 3.30 6.39 2.67
N SER A 123 3.90 6.10 3.82
CA SER A 123 4.71 4.89 4.04
C SER A 123 3.93 3.61 3.72
N ARG A 124 2.67 3.51 4.16
CA ARG A 124 1.88 2.30 3.96
C ARG A 124 1.34 2.18 2.54
N LEU A 125 0.88 3.28 1.94
CA LEU A 125 0.46 3.27 0.54
C LEU A 125 1.61 2.91 -0.39
N MET A 126 2.79 3.48 -0.16
CA MET A 126 4.00 3.14 -0.90
C MET A 126 4.32 1.65 -0.73
N ASN A 127 4.30 1.13 0.50
CA ASN A 127 4.57 -0.28 0.77
C ASN A 127 3.64 -1.24 -0.02
N ILE A 128 2.32 -0.98 -0.02
CA ILE A 128 1.32 -1.79 -0.71
C ILE A 128 1.49 -1.70 -2.24
N LEU A 129 1.46 -0.49 -2.78
CA LEU A 129 1.42 -0.24 -4.23
C LEU A 129 2.75 -0.57 -4.90
N HIS A 130 3.87 -0.22 -4.26
CA HIS A 130 5.20 -0.51 -4.81
C HIS A 130 5.42 -2.01 -4.93
N TYR A 131 5.13 -2.76 -3.87
CA TYR A 131 5.34 -4.21 -3.87
C TYR A 131 4.54 -4.91 -4.97
N GLN A 132 3.23 -4.67 -5.00
CA GLN A 132 2.34 -5.35 -5.94
C GLN A 132 2.62 -4.94 -7.39
N THR A 133 2.91 -3.65 -7.65
CA THR A 133 3.32 -3.18 -8.97
C THR A 133 4.61 -3.86 -9.44
N LEU A 134 5.62 -4.04 -8.58
CA LEU A 134 6.86 -4.71 -8.95
C LEU A 134 6.64 -6.19 -9.29
N ILE A 135 5.78 -6.89 -8.54
CA ILE A 135 5.41 -8.28 -8.80
C ILE A 135 4.65 -8.40 -10.11
N ALA A 136 3.57 -7.64 -10.29
CA ALA A 136 2.76 -7.65 -11.52
C ALA A 136 3.63 -7.37 -12.76
N SER A 137 4.50 -6.36 -12.67
CA SER A 137 5.43 -6.02 -13.76
C SER A 137 6.42 -7.15 -14.08
N LYS A 138 6.84 -7.93 -13.07
CA LYS A 138 7.73 -9.08 -13.28
C LYS A 138 6.96 -10.28 -13.84
N ALA A 139 5.75 -10.54 -13.33
CA ALA A 139 4.87 -11.59 -13.80
C ALA A 139 4.47 -11.38 -15.26
N ALA A 140 4.13 -10.15 -15.67
CA ALA A 140 3.83 -9.81 -17.06
C ALA A 140 5.00 -10.17 -18.00
N ARG A 141 6.25 -9.94 -17.58
CA ARG A 141 7.43 -10.33 -18.36
C ARG A 141 7.62 -11.84 -18.44
N CYS A 142 7.29 -12.57 -17.38
CA CYS A 142 7.29 -14.02 -17.40
C CYS A 142 6.20 -14.55 -18.36
N GLN A 143 5.00 -13.96 -18.32
CA GLN A 143 3.91 -14.32 -19.22
C GLN A 143 4.26 -14.04 -20.69
N ILE A 144 4.86 -12.88 -21.00
CA ILE A 144 5.35 -12.55 -22.35
C ILE A 144 6.37 -13.58 -22.83
N ALA A 145 7.29 -14.02 -21.96
CA ALA A 145 8.29 -15.04 -22.30
C ALA A 145 7.66 -16.42 -22.50
N ALA A 146 6.62 -16.75 -21.74
CA ALA A 146 5.89 -18.02 -21.81
C ALA A 146 4.93 -18.11 -23.02
N ARG A 147 4.54 -16.96 -23.61
CA ARG A 147 3.56 -16.86 -24.70
C ARG A 147 2.22 -17.46 -24.28
N ASP A 148 1.77 -18.52 -24.96
CA ASP A 148 0.49 -19.18 -24.72
C ASP A 148 0.58 -20.28 -23.65
N LEU A 149 1.76 -20.53 -23.09
CA LEU A 149 1.92 -21.53 -22.03
C LEU A 149 1.37 -20.99 -20.70
N PRO A 150 0.61 -21.79 -19.94
CA PRO A 150 0.13 -21.39 -18.63
C PRO A 150 1.31 -21.23 -17.65
N VAL A 151 1.27 -20.16 -16.87
CA VAL A 151 2.25 -19.90 -15.81
C VAL A 151 1.52 -19.90 -14.47
N ILE A 152 2.08 -20.58 -13.47
CA ILE A 152 1.43 -20.79 -12.18
C ILE A 152 2.33 -20.24 -11.06
N ASP A 153 1.75 -19.47 -10.14
CA ASP A 153 2.46 -18.91 -8.98
C ASP A 153 2.64 -19.95 -7.87
N PHE A 154 3.87 -20.41 -7.67
CA PHE A 154 4.28 -21.27 -6.54
C PHE A 154 5.24 -20.55 -5.57
N GLY A 155 5.20 -19.20 -5.55
CA GLY A 155 6.19 -18.36 -4.88
C GLY A 155 6.07 -18.26 -3.36
N MET A 156 4.90 -18.52 -2.78
CA MET A 156 4.57 -18.18 -1.38
C MET A 156 5.59 -18.65 -0.35
N ARG A 157 6.12 -19.87 -0.46
CA ARG A 157 7.09 -20.43 0.50
C ARG A 157 8.43 -19.67 0.59
N ARG A 158 8.68 -18.75 -0.34
CA ARG A 158 9.88 -17.90 -0.41
C ARG A 158 9.53 -16.41 -0.36
N ALA A 159 8.25 -16.06 -0.19
CA ALA A 159 7.83 -14.68 -0.06
C ALA A 159 8.30 -14.09 1.28
N HIS A 160 8.45 -12.77 1.31
CA HIS A 160 8.89 -12.03 2.50
C HIS A 160 7.73 -11.83 3.49
N GLY A 161 7.17 -12.92 4.00
CA GLY A 161 6.01 -12.95 4.89
C GLY A 161 4.70 -13.36 4.20
N GLY A 162 3.69 -13.67 5.00
CA GLY A 162 2.40 -14.18 4.52
C GLY A 162 1.58 -13.16 3.72
N GLU A 163 1.60 -11.88 4.14
CA GLU A 163 0.97 -10.77 3.43
C GLU A 163 1.55 -10.64 2.02
N ALA A 164 2.89 -10.55 1.93
CA ALA A 164 3.62 -10.50 0.67
C ALA A 164 3.31 -11.70 -0.24
N GLY A 165 3.31 -12.93 0.30
CA GLY A 165 2.98 -14.13 -0.48
C GLY A 165 1.57 -14.11 -1.06
N THR A 166 0.59 -13.65 -0.28
CA THR A 166 -0.82 -13.57 -0.70
C THR A 166 -1.04 -12.49 -1.75
N TRP A 167 -0.42 -11.33 -1.58
CA TRP A 167 -0.49 -10.23 -2.55
C TRP A 167 0.30 -10.52 -3.82
N ALA A 168 1.41 -11.25 -3.73
CA ALA A 168 2.16 -11.68 -4.90
C ALA A 168 1.32 -12.59 -5.81
N ALA A 169 0.61 -13.57 -5.23
CA ALA A 169 -0.27 -14.45 -5.97
C ALA A 169 -1.34 -13.67 -6.75
N ARG A 170 -1.98 -12.68 -6.10
CA ARG A 170 -2.95 -11.77 -6.73
C ARG A 170 -2.33 -10.95 -7.85
N ALA A 171 -1.19 -10.31 -7.59
CA ALA A 171 -0.49 -9.49 -8.59
C ALA A 171 -0.01 -10.31 -9.80
N CYS A 172 0.42 -11.55 -9.59
CA CYS A 172 0.75 -12.50 -10.66
C CYS A 172 -0.48 -12.82 -11.52
N TYR A 173 -1.63 -13.07 -10.89
CA TYR A 173 -2.88 -13.37 -11.59
C TYR A 173 -3.36 -12.19 -12.44
N ILE A 174 -3.35 -10.96 -11.89
CA ILE A 174 -3.63 -9.73 -12.65
C ILE A 174 -2.75 -9.61 -13.89
N ALA A 175 -1.48 -10.01 -13.79
CA ALA A 175 -0.51 -9.93 -14.88
C ALA A 175 -0.58 -11.09 -15.89
N GLY A 176 -1.53 -12.03 -15.73
CA GLY A 176 -1.82 -13.09 -16.69
C GLY A 176 -1.38 -14.49 -16.29
N PHE A 177 -0.88 -14.72 -15.06
CA PHE A 177 -0.67 -16.09 -14.58
C PHE A 177 -2.02 -16.81 -14.45
N SER A 178 -2.04 -18.11 -14.74
CA SER A 178 -3.28 -18.89 -14.83
C SER A 178 -3.81 -19.37 -13.48
N ALA A 179 -2.93 -19.54 -12.48
CA ALA A 179 -3.29 -20.09 -11.17
C ALA A 179 -2.24 -19.78 -10.08
N THR A 180 -2.54 -20.09 -8.82
CA THR A 180 -1.62 -20.04 -7.67
C THR A 180 -1.73 -21.27 -6.76
N ALA A 181 -0.61 -21.72 -6.19
CA ALA A 181 -0.62 -22.70 -5.09
C ALA A 181 -0.96 -22.08 -3.72
N THR A 182 -1.18 -20.76 -3.66
CA THR A 182 -1.42 -20.04 -2.40
C THR A 182 -2.89 -20.13 -2.01
N CYS A 183 -3.25 -21.09 -1.15
CA CYS A 183 -4.64 -21.34 -0.76
C CYS A 183 -5.39 -20.09 -0.26
N LEU A 184 -4.72 -19.21 0.51
CA LEU A 184 -5.35 -17.99 1.01
C LEU A 184 -5.69 -17.00 -0.13
N ALA A 185 -4.87 -16.95 -1.17
CA ALA A 185 -5.14 -16.10 -2.33
C ALA A 185 -6.33 -16.61 -3.13
N SER A 186 -6.43 -17.94 -3.31
CA SER A 186 -7.60 -18.57 -3.91
C SER A 186 -8.87 -18.28 -3.10
N ALA A 187 -8.83 -18.51 -1.78
CA ALA A 187 -9.98 -18.29 -0.90
C ALA A 187 -10.43 -16.82 -0.77
N ARG A 188 -9.54 -15.84 -1.01
CA ARG A 188 -9.86 -14.41 -0.89
C ARG A 188 -10.20 -13.73 -2.21
N TYR A 189 -9.62 -14.20 -3.32
CA TYR A 189 -9.66 -13.50 -4.60
C TYR A 189 -10.18 -14.39 -5.74
N ASP A 190 -10.69 -15.58 -5.42
CA ASP A 190 -11.21 -16.56 -6.38
C ASP A 190 -10.23 -16.93 -7.50
N ILE A 191 -8.92 -16.89 -7.17
CA ILE A 191 -7.85 -17.27 -8.09
C ILE A 191 -7.81 -18.81 -8.17
N PRO A 192 -7.79 -19.41 -9.37
CA PRO A 192 -7.56 -20.84 -9.56
C PRO A 192 -6.26 -21.34 -8.91
#